data_AF-A0A1H8F6R7-F1
#
_entry.id   AF-A0A1H8F6R7-F1
#
_cell.length_a   1.000
_cell.length_b   1.000
_cell.length_c   1.000
_cell.angle_alpha   90.00
_cell.angle_beta   90.00
_cell.angle_gamma   90.00
#
_symmetry.space_group_name_H-M   'P 1'
#
loop_
_entity.id
_entity.type
_entity.pdbx_description
1 polymer ?
#
loop_
_entity_poly.entity_id
_entity_poly.type
_entity_poly.pdbx_seq_one_letter_code
_entity_poly.pdbx_strand_id
1 'polypeptide(L)'
;MFEQHFLAYILYSTLVEFRAQGMETDDKPLYWKSHLLHNVPFKLFDGSNAKEEYERFMKDVETFKLDKWIEAKKTDFYISFPEFLPDNPIG
;
A
#
# COMPACT_ATOMS: atom_id res chain seq x y z
N MET A 1 -4.74 17.20 -13.08
CA MET A 1 -3.36 17.30 -12.52
C MET A 1 -3.42 17.76 -11.08
N PHE A 2 -4.03 18.92 -10.79
CA PHE A 2 -4.23 19.41 -9.42
C PHE A 2 -4.95 18.40 -8.53
N GLU A 3 -6.08 17.86 -8.99
CA GLU A 3 -6.95 16.96 -8.23
C GLU A 3 -6.22 15.70 -7.79
N GLN A 4 -5.44 15.10 -8.70
CA GLN A 4 -4.63 13.92 -8.41
C GLN A 4 -3.57 14.20 -7.34
N HIS A 5 -2.84 15.32 -7.46
CA HIS A 5 -1.83 15.72 -6.47
C HIS A 5 -2.45 16.03 -5.12
N PHE A 6 -3.60 16.70 -5.11
CA PHE A 6 -4.33 17.01 -3.89
C PHE A 6 -4.83 15.74 -3.18
N LEU A 7 -5.41 14.79 -3.93
CA LEU A 7 -5.84 13.51 -3.36
C LEU A 7 -4.66 12.69 -2.84
N ALA A 8 -3.54 12.66 -3.57
CA ALA A 8 -2.33 11.99 -3.10
C ALA A 8 -1.77 12.63 -1.82
N TYR A 9 -1.80 13.96 -1.71
CA TYR A 9 -1.41 14.68 -0.49
C TYR A 9 -2.32 14.31 0.69
N ILE A 10 -3.64 14.26 0.49
CA ILE A 10 -4.59 13.83 1.55
C ILE A 10 -4.24 12.42 2.01
N LEU A 11 -4.10 11.46 1.09
CA LEU A 11 -3.79 10.07 1.44
C LEU A 11 -2.44 9.95 2.18
N TYR A 12 -1.41 10.65 1.69
CA TYR A 12 -0.10 10.67 2.33
C TYR A 12 -0.18 11.23 3.76
N SER A 13 -0.77 12.42 3.93
CA SER A 13 -0.81 13.11 5.22
C SER A 13 -1.62 12.33 6.26
N THR A 14 -2.77 11.76 5.88
CA THR A 14 -3.55 10.89 6.78
C THR A 14 -2.75 9.65 7.21
N LEU A 15 -1.97 9.04 6.32
CA LEU A 15 -1.13 7.89 6.70
C LEU A 15 0.04 8.31 7.61
N VAL A 16 0.57 9.52 7.47
CA VAL A 16 1.56 10.08 8.41
C VAL A 16 0.93 10.29 9.80
N GLU A 17 -0.30 10.82 9.85
CA GLU A 17 -1.06 10.98 11.10
C GLU A 17 -1.32 9.65 11.80
N PHE A 18 -1.79 8.63 11.07
CA PHE A 18 -1.99 7.29 11.64
C PHE A 18 -0.69 6.65 12.12
N ARG A 19 0.43 6.91 11.45
CA ARG A 19 1.73 6.46 11.92
C ARG A 19 2.09 7.11 13.25
N ALA A 20 1.89 8.42 13.39
CA ALA A 20 2.13 9.14 14.64
C ALA A 20 1.23 8.61 15.76
N GLN A 21 -0.07 8.46 15.48
CA GLN A 21 -1.04 7.88 16.40
C GLN A 21 -0.62 6.48 16.85
N GLY A 22 -0.23 5.60 15.92
CA GLY A 22 0.23 4.26 16.25
C GLY A 22 1.47 4.24 17.15
N MET A 23 2.36 5.22 17.03
CA MET A 23 3.48 5.39 17.96
C MET A 23 3.02 5.88 19.34
N GLU A 24 2.14 6.88 19.39
CA GLU A 24 1.63 7.46 20.63
C GLU A 24 0.81 6.46 21.45
N THR A 25 0.06 5.58 20.80
CA THR A 25 -0.80 4.59 21.45
C THR A 25 -0.18 3.19 21.57
N ASP A 26 1.08 3.01 21.16
CA ASP A 26 1.74 1.69 21.00
C ASP A 26 0.92 0.67 20.17
N ASP A 27 0.12 1.17 19.22
CA ASP A 27 -0.59 0.34 18.24
C ASP A 27 0.35 -0.01 17.08
N LYS A 28 1.10 -1.10 17.28
CA LYS A 28 2.05 -1.63 16.30
C LYS A 28 1.39 -1.94 14.94
N PRO A 29 0.22 -2.60 14.86
CA PRO A 29 -0.47 -2.79 13.59
C PRO A 29 -0.77 -1.49 12.83
N LEU A 30 -1.27 -0.46 13.51
CA LEU A 30 -1.57 0.84 12.89
C LEU A 30 -0.28 1.51 12.41
N TYR A 31 0.75 1.52 13.26
CA TYR A 31 2.06 2.05 12.92
C TYR A 31 2.65 1.38 11.68
N TRP A 32 2.74 0.04 11.64
CA TRP A 32 3.38 -0.69 10.54
C TRP A 32 2.66 -0.49 9.22
N LYS A 33 1.33 -0.60 9.20
CA LYS A 33 0.54 -0.40 7.97
C LYS A 33 0.69 1.01 7.42
N SER A 34 0.59 2.00 8.29
CA SER A 34 0.68 3.40 7.88
C SER A 34 2.09 3.78 7.45
N HIS A 35 3.11 3.26 8.15
CA HIS A 35 4.51 3.40 7.76
C HIS A 35 4.81 2.78 6.39
N LEU A 36 4.28 1.59 6.11
CA LEU A 36 4.43 0.93 4.82
C LEU A 36 3.77 1.72 3.68
N LEU A 37 2.57 2.26 3.93
CA LEU A 37 1.72 2.79 2.88
C LEU A 37 1.90 4.28 2.59
N HIS A 38 2.39 5.07 3.55
CA HIS A 38 2.34 6.54 3.41
C HIS A 38 3.02 7.06 2.14
N ASN A 39 4.07 6.39 1.63
CA ASN A 39 4.76 6.83 0.41
C ASN A 39 4.10 6.37 -0.91
N VAL A 40 3.12 5.47 -0.86
CA VAL A 40 2.47 4.93 -2.07
C VAL A 40 1.83 6.02 -2.92
N PRO A 41 1.04 6.98 -2.38
CA PRO A 41 0.36 7.98 -3.19
C PRO A 41 1.29 8.82 -4.07
N PHE A 42 2.46 9.20 -3.56
CA PHE A 42 3.43 9.99 -4.32
C PHE A 42 4.20 9.16 -5.34
N LYS A 43 4.50 7.90 -5.01
CA LYS A 43 5.21 6.99 -5.91
C LYS A 43 4.41 6.58 -7.14
N LEU A 44 3.08 6.67 -7.07
CA LEU A 44 2.22 6.50 -8.24
C LEU A 44 2.44 7.59 -9.31
N PHE A 45 3.07 8.71 -8.99
CA PHE A 45 3.46 9.72 -9.96
C PHE A 45 4.78 9.39 -10.69
N ASP A 46 5.65 8.58 -10.06
CA ASP A 46 6.94 8.15 -10.63
C ASP A 46 6.77 6.80 -11.35
N GLY A 47 6.21 6.85 -12.56
CA GLY A 47 5.77 5.68 -13.33
C GLY A 47 6.85 4.73 -13.85
N SER A 48 8.15 4.91 -13.54
CA SER A 48 9.24 4.14 -14.16
C SER A 48 9.77 2.94 -13.36
N ASN A 49 9.45 2.79 -12.07
CA ASN A 49 10.08 1.78 -11.19
C ASN A 49 9.09 0.82 -10.48
N ALA A 50 7.88 0.63 -11.03
CA ALA A 50 6.81 -0.12 -10.36
C ALA A 50 7.21 -1.51 -9.81
N LYS A 51 8.07 -2.25 -10.53
CA LYS A 51 8.54 -3.58 -10.08
C LYS A 51 9.43 -3.49 -8.85
N GLU A 52 10.44 -2.62 -8.87
CA GLU A 52 11.35 -2.43 -7.74
C GLU A 52 10.59 -1.93 -6.51
N GLU A 53 9.65 -1.01 -6.72
CA GLU A 53 8.78 -0.48 -5.68
C GLU A 53 7.90 -1.56 -5.05
N TYR A 54 7.35 -2.46 -5.87
CA TYR A 54 6.59 -3.62 -5.42
C TYR A 54 7.46 -4.61 -4.64
N GLU A 55 8.65 -4.95 -5.15
CA GLU A 55 9.59 -5.86 -4.47
C GLU A 55 10.00 -5.30 -3.10
N ARG A 56 10.31 -4.00 -3.01
CA ARG A 56 10.62 -3.35 -1.73
C ARG A 56 9.41 -3.37 -0.80
N PHE A 57 8.22 -3.07 -1.31
CA PHE A 57 6.98 -3.14 -0.52
C PHE A 57 6.76 -4.55 0.07
N MET A 58 6.95 -5.61 -0.73
CA MET A 58 6.80 -6.99 -0.26
C MET A 58 7.85 -7.36 0.80
N LYS A 59 9.08 -6.86 0.67
CA LYS A 59 10.13 -7.04 1.69
C LYS A 59 9.77 -6.35 3.02
N ASP A 60 9.18 -5.16 2.96
CA ASP A 60 8.74 -4.43 4.14
C ASP A 60 7.54 -5.15 4.81
N VAL A 61 6.62 -5.74 4.02
CA VAL A 61 5.54 -6.60 4.53
C VAL A 61 6.08 -7.79 5.33
N GLU A 62 7.09 -8.48 4.82
CA GLU A 62 7.74 -9.60 5.51
C GLU A 62 8.41 -9.11 6.81
N THR A 63 9.12 -7.99 6.75
CA THR A 63 9.80 -7.37 7.91
C THR A 63 8.81 -7.03 9.03
N PHE A 64 7.62 -6.54 8.67
CA PHE A 64 6.56 -6.20 9.62
C PHE A 64 5.61 -7.37 9.95
N LYS A 65 5.86 -8.58 9.43
CA LYS A 65 5.03 -9.78 9.63
C LYS A 65 3.57 -9.56 9.26
N LEU A 66 3.34 -8.85 8.15
CA LEU A 66 2.01 -8.50 7.64
C LEU A 66 1.49 -9.49 6.59
N ASP A 67 2.01 -10.71 6.54
CA ASP A 67 1.72 -11.73 5.51
C ASP A 67 0.22 -12.01 5.37
N LYS A 68 -0.46 -12.25 6.49
CA LYS A 68 -1.91 -12.49 6.50
C LYS A 68 -2.70 -11.30 5.97
N TRP A 69 -2.23 -10.09 6.25
CA TRP A 69 -2.89 -8.86 5.80
C TRP A 69 -2.71 -8.67 4.30
N ILE A 70 -1.52 -8.90 3.76
CA ILE A 70 -1.29 -8.74 2.31
C ILE A 70 -2.02 -9.81 1.49
N GLU A 71 -2.09 -11.05 1.97
CA GLU A 71 -2.82 -12.12 1.28
C GLU A 71 -4.33 -11.87 1.24
N ALA A 72 -4.89 -11.31 2.31
CA ALA A 72 -6.27 -10.83 2.30
C ALA A 72 -6.46 -9.73 1.26
N LYS A 73 -5.53 -8.78 1.14
CA LYS A 73 -5.60 -7.70 0.15
C LYS A 73 -5.45 -8.18 -1.29
N LYS A 74 -4.61 -9.19 -1.55
CA LYS A 74 -4.53 -9.84 -2.87
C LYS A 74 -5.85 -10.54 -3.23
N THR A 75 -6.46 -11.22 -2.26
CA THR A 75 -7.76 -11.86 -2.45
C THR A 75 -8.84 -10.82 -2.78
N ASP A 76 -8.93 -9.75 -1.99
CA ASP A 76 -9.84 -8.62 -2.23
C ASP A 76 -9.62 -8.01 -3.62
N PHE A 77 -8.35 -7.88 -4.04
CA PHE A 77 -7.97 -7.36 -5.35
C PHE A 77 -8.51 -8.25 -6.48
N TYR A 78 -8.28 -9.56 -6.46
CA TYR A 78 -8.78 -10.45 -7.51
C TYR A 78 -10.31 -10.57 -7.54
N ILE A 79 -10.98 -10.43 -6.39
CA ILE A 79 -12.45 -10.36 -6.35
C ILE A 79 -12.95 -9.09 -7.05
N SER A 80 -12.25 -7.97 -6.85
CA SER A 80 -12.63 -6.66 -7.40
C SER A 80 -12.22 -6.50 -8.87
N PHE A 81 -11.15 -7.19 -9.28
CA PHE A 81 -10.56 -7.13 -10.63
C PHE A 81 -10.25 -8.55 -11.16
N PRO A 82 -11.28 -9.35 -11.50
CA PRO A 82 -11.10 -10.74 -11.93
C PRO A 82 -10.27 -10.90 -13.23
N GLU A 83 -10.15 -9.85 -14.04
CA GLU A 83 -9.33 -9.80 -15.26
C GLU A 83 -7.83 -10.10 -15.00
N PHE A 84 -7.34 -9.88 -13.78
CA PHE A 84 -5.96 -10.14 -13.39
C PHE A 84 -5.74 -11.54 -12.77
N LEU A 85 -6.75 -12.42 -12.79
CA LEU A 85 -6.59 -13.78 -12.28
C LEU A 85 -5.57 -14.57 -13.14
N PRO A 86 -4.68 -15.38 -12.54
CA PRO A 86 -3.64 -16.13 -13.26
C PRO A 86 -4.17 -17.08 -14.36
N ASP A 87 -5.39 -17.57 -14.19
CA ASP A 87 -6.04 -18.53 -15.12
C ASP A 87 -7.05 -17.84 -16.07
N ASN A 88 -7.05 -16.50 -16.14
CA ASN A 88 -7.95 -15.78 -17.02
C ASN A 88 -7.38 -15.76 -18.45
N PRO A 89 -8.06 -16.30 -19.47
CA PRO A 89 -7.53 -16.41 -20.83
C PRO A 89 -7.30 -15.07 -21.57
N ILE A 90 -7.48 -13.94 -20.90
CA ILE A 90 -7.33 -12.58 -21.43
C ILE A 90 -6.13 -11.84 -20.77
N GLY A 91 -5.49 -12.44 -19.75
CA GLY A 91 -4.34 -11.88 -19.03
C GLY A 91 -2.97 -12.23 -19.62
#